data_AF-W4V406-F1
#
_entry.id   AF-W4V406-F1
#
_cell.length_a   1.000
_cell.length_b   1.000
_cell.length_c   1.000
_cell.angle_alpha   90.00
_cell.angle_beta   90.00
_cell.angle_gamma   90.00
#
_symmetry.space_group_name_H-M   'P 1'
#
loop_
_entity.id
_entity.type
_entity.pdbx_description
1 polymer ?
#
loop_
_entity_poly.entity_id
_entity_poly.type
_entity_poly.pdbx_seq_one_letter_code
_entity_poly.pdbx_strand_id
1 'polypeptide(L)'
;MKAHGNFFDKVYEKLRIAKAEGKNVLDLSIGDPDLPPPEFATGLFINQMHKEHIYTYPQIYGENTFKETISDWAYRKHGVSVHPEYEVLPLLGVKEGIVHLALGTLGYGDVGAYATPSYPIYRQAIEMSKASSVIIETKPENGYLPDLESLCSNDLRSIKLLYLNYPNNPTGTVLMNLFANR
;
A
#
# COMPACT_ATOMS: atom_id res chain seq x y z
N MET A 1 -13.21 -7.24 21.08
CA MET A 1 -11.95 -7.37 20.31
C MET A 1 -10.94 -6.43 20.95
N LYS A 2 -9.94 -6.94 21.68
CA LYS A 2 -8.88 -6.07 22.22
C LYS A 2 -7.97 -5.70 21.04
N ALA A 3 -7.91 -4.43 20.68
CA ALA A 3 -6.86 -3.94 19.81
C ALA A 3 -5.53 -4.18 20.52
N HIS A 4 -4.79 -5.21 20.12
CA HIS A 4 -3.40 -5.35 20.56
C HIS A 4 -2.65 -4.16 19.97
N GLY A 5 -2.14 -3.27 20.82
CA GLY A 5 -1.38 -2.10 20.38
C GLY A 5 -0.28 -2.53 19.40
N ASN A 6 -0.19 -1.84 18.26
CA ASN A 6 0.78 -2.13 17.22
C ASN A 6 2.20 -1.92 17.79
N PHE A 7 3.20 -2.63 17.27
CA PHE A 7 4.61 -2.43 17.57
C PHE A 7 5.00 -0.94 17.55
N PHE A 8 4.50 -0.19 16.55
CA PHE A 8 4.76 1.24 16.41
C PHE A 8 4.20 2.07 17.57
N ASP A 9 3.08 1.70 18.18
CA ASP A 9 2.53 2.42 19.35
C ASP A 9 3.52 2.37 20.52
N LYS A 10 4.21 1.23 20.70
CA LYS A 10 5.25 1.07 21.72
C LYS A 10 6.50 1.88 21.39
N VAL A 11 6.85 2.02 20.11
CA VAL A 11 7.97 2.85 19.66
C VAL A 11 7.66 4.32 19.94
N TYR A 12 6.48 4.80 19.55
CA TYR A 12 6.05 6.19 19.80
C TYR A 12 5.98 6.52 21.29
N GLU A 13 5.51 5.60 22.13
CA GLU A 13 5.50 5.84 23.57
C GLU A 13 6.92 5.99 24.14
N LYS A 14 7.88 5.15 23.71
CA LYS A 14 9.28 5.28 24.11
C LYS A 14 9.91 6.60 23.62
N LEU A 15 9.61 7.00 22.37
CA LEU A 15 10.06 8.27 21.82
C LEU A 15 9.52 9.45 22.63
N ARG A 16 8.23 9.41 23.01
CA ARG A 16 7.58 10.44 23.84
C ARG A 16 8.24 10.56 25.21
N ILE A 17 8.49 9.43 25.88
CA ILE A 17 9.17 9.39 27.19
C ILE A 17 10.58 9.97 27.08
N ALA A 18 11.38 9.51 26.11
CA ALA A 18 12.75 9.97 25.95
C ALA A 18 12.85 11.47 25.67
N LYS A 19 11.96 12.01 24.83
CA LYS A 19 11.86 13.46 24.58
C LYS A 19 11.47 14.24 25.84
N ALA A 20 10.53 13.71 26.63
CA ALA A 20 10.12 14.34 27.90
C ALA A 20 11.24 14.35 28.96
N GLU A 21 12.15 13.38 28.93
CA GLU A 21 13.36 13.33 29.77
C GLU A 21 14.49 14.25 29.27
N GLY A 22 14.26 15.05 28.21
CA GLY A 22 15.25 15.96 27.65
C GLY A 22 16.36 15.27 26.85
N LYS A 23 16.18 14.01 26.45
CA LYS A 23 17.16 13.28 25.62
C LYS A 23 17.15 13.82 24.20
N ASN A 24 18.34 13.94 23.61
CA ASN A 24 18.48 14.17 22.17
C ASN A 24 18.22 12.86 21.42
N VAL A 25 17.07 12.74 20.76
CA VAL A 25 16.62 11.51 20.11
C VAL A 25 16.65 11.70 18.59
N LEU A 26 17.38 10.84 17.90
CA LEU A 26 17.30 10.68 16.45
C LEU A 26 16.22 9.64 16.13
N ASP A 27 15.13 10.09 15.53
CA ASP A 27 13.97 9.25 15.20
C ASP A 27 14.05 8.76 13.75
N LEU A 28 14.29 7.46 13.59
CA LEU A 28 14.35 6.77 12.30
C LEU A 28 13.20 5.76 12.15
N SER A 29 12.10 5.97 12.88
CA SER A 29 11.01 4.98 12.97
C SER A 29 9.92 5.14 11.91
N ILE A 30 9.83 6.31 11.27
CA ILE A 30 8.79 6.66 10.30
C ILE A 30 9.36 6.85 8.89
N GLY A 31 8.62 6.38 7.89
CA GLY A 31 9.00 6.45 6.47
C GLY A 31 8.44 7.66 5.73
N ASP A 32 8.13 8.74 6.44
CA ASP A 32 7.58 9.95 5.82
C ASP A 32 8.72 10.77 5.17
N PRO A 33 8.49 11.37 3.98
CA PRO A 33 9.43 12.31 3.39
C PRO A 33 9.66 13.51 4.32
N ASP A 34 10.91 13.98 4.38
CA ASP A 34 11.34 15.15 5.15
C ASP A 34 11.23 16.47 4.37
N LEU A 35 10.99 16.40 3.06
CA LEU A 35 10.86 17.55 2.17
C LEU A 35 9.38 17.94 1.94
N PRO A 36 9.09 19.25 1.79
CA PRO A 36 7.75 19.70 1.43
C PRO A 36 7.37 19.24 0.01
N PRO A 37 6.06 19.20 -0.31
CA PRO A 37 5.61 18.98 -1.68
C PRO A 37 6.18 20.04 -2.64
N PRO A 38 6.40 19.71 -3.92
CA PRO A 38 6.90 20.67 -4.91
C PRO A 38 6.03 21.93 -5.01
N GLU A 39 6.66 23.10 -5.12
CA GLU A 39 5.97 24.40 -5.14
C GLU A 39 4.92 24.52 -6.26
N PHE A 40 5.20 23.96 -7.44
CA PHE A 40 4.23 23.99 -8.54
C PHE A 40 2.92 23.27 -8.17
N ALA A 41 2.99 22.20 -7.37
CA ALA A 41 1.82 21.42 -6.97
C ALA A 41 1.01 22.17 -5.90
N THR A 42 1.68 22.76 -4.92
CA THR A 42 1.02 23.56 -3.87
C THR A 42 0.40 24.83 -4.46
N GLY A 43 1.10 25.50 -5.40
CA GLY A 43 0.56 26.65 -6.13
C GLY A 43 -0.67 26.32 -6.96
N LEU A 44 -0.66 25.18 -7.68
CA LEU A 44 -1.85 24.71 -8.41
C LEU A 44 -3.01 24.41 -7.47
N PHE A 45 -2.76 23.76 -6.33
CA PHE A 45 -3.79 23.47 -5.33
C PHE A 45 -4.44 24.77 -4.81
N ILE A 46 -3.64 25.76 -4.40
CA ILE A 46 -4.13 27.06 -3.94
C ILE A 46 -4.99 27.73 -5.01
N ASN A 47 -4.51 27.76 -6.27
CA ASN A 47 -5.26 28.36 -7.37
C ASN A 47 -6.60 27.66 -7.63
N GLN A 48 -6.67 26.33 -7.50
CA GLN A 48 -7.94 25.60 -7.62
C GLN A 48 -8.89 25.93 -6.48
N MET A 49 -8.38 26.06 -5.24
CA MET A 49 -9.17 26.40 -4.07
C MET A 49 -9.91 27.74 -4.17
N HIS A 50 -9.58 28.60 -5.13
CA HIS A 50 -10.30 29.85 -5.40
C HIS A 50 -11.46 29.72 -6.40
N LYS A 51 -11.67 28.54 -7.01
CA LYS A 51 -12.73 28.33 -8.00
C LYS A 51 -14.03 27.88 -7.33
N GLU A 52 -15.14 28.50 -7.69
CA GLU A 52 -16.45 28.29 -7.05
C GLU A 52 -16.96 26.84 -7.09
N HIS A 53 -16.62 26.08 -8.14
CA HIS A 53 -17.07 24.70 -8.32
C HIS A 53 -16.30 23.66 -7.49
N ILE A 54 -15.22 24.05 -6.78
CA ILE A 54 -14.37 23.09 -6.06
C ILE A 54 -14.97 22.64 -4.72
N TYR A 55 -15.95 23.37 -4.18
CA TYR A 55 -16.55 23.06 -2.88
C TYR A 55 -17.74 22.10 -2.96
N THR A 56 -18.11 21.65 -4.15
CA THR A 56 -19.23 20.71 -4.35
C THR A 56 -18.77 19.27 -4.19
N TYR A 57 -19.72 18.34 -4.09
CA TYR A 57 -19.40 16.92 -4.12
C TYR A 57 -18.66 16.55 -5.42
N PRO A 58 -17.57 15.76 -5.32
CA PRO A 58 -16.93 15.20 -6.50
C PRO A 58 -17.82 14.13 -7.13
N GLN A 59 -17.49 13.74 -8.37
CA GLN A 59 -18.10 12.54 -8.97
C GLN A 59 -17.83 11.31 -8.11
N ILE A 60 -18.83 10.41 -8.01
CA ILE A 60 -18.79 9.21 -7.14
C ILE A 60 -17.54 8.36 -7.39
N TYR A 61 -17.12 8.24 -8.65
CA TYR A 61 -15.96 7.44 -9.06
C TYR A 61 -14.74 8.30 -9.42
N GLY A 62 -14.72 9.56 -8.98
CA GLY A 62 -13.68 10.53 -9.31
C GLY A 62 -13.84 11.20 -10.67
N GLU A 63 -13.20 12.35 -10.81
CA GLU A 63 -13.30 13.20 -12.00
C GLU A 63 -12.69 12.53 -13.24
N ASN A 64 -13.39 12.62 -14.38
CA ASN A 64 -12.96 11.97 -15.64
C ASN A 64 -11.58 12.45 -16.09
N THR A 65 -11.30 13.75 -16.02
CA THR A 65 -10.00 14.33 -16.39
C THR A 65 -8.86 13.78 -15.54
N PHE A 66 -9.12 13.49 -14.26
CA PHE A 66 -8.13 12.89 -13.38
C PHE A 66 -7.87 11.42 -13.74
N LYS A 67 -8.93 10.65 -14.04
CA LYS A 67 -8.81 9.26 -14.47
C LYS A 67 -8.08 9.11 -15.81
N GLU A 68 -8.35 9.99 -16.77
CA GLU A 68 -7.62 10.09 -18.04
C GLU A 68 -6.13 10.38 -17.79
N THR A 69 -5.82 11.34 -16.92
CA THR A 69 -4.44 11.66 -16.55
C THR A 69 -3.71 10.46 -15.92
N ILE A 70 -4.39 9.67 -15.09
CA ILE A 70 -3.84 8.43 -14.50
C ILE A 70 -3.55 7.40 -15.59
N SER A 71 -4.47 7.19 -16.53
CA SER A 71 -4.29 6.27 -17.66
C SER A 71 -3.07 6.66 -18.51
N ASP A 72 -2.96 7.94 -18.88
CA ASP A 72 -1.83 8.45 -19.65
C ASP A 72 -0.50 8.35 -18.88
N TRP A 73 -0.52 8.58 -17.57
CA TRP A 73 0.66 8.41 -16.72
C TRP A 73 1.08 6.94 -16.63
N ALA A 74 0.14 6.01 -16.46
CA ALA A 74 0.42 4.58 -16.41
C ALA A 74 1.07 4.09 -17.71
N TYR A 75 0.55 4.52 -18.86
CA TYR A 75 1.13 4.19 -20.16
C TYR A 75 2.53 4.82 -20.34
N ARG A 76 2.69 6.12 -20.08
CA ARG A 76 3.99 6.79 -20.26
C ARG A 76 5.07 6.27 -19.32
N LYS A 77 4.71 5.94 -18.07
CA LYS A 77 5.67 5.54 -17.03
C LYS A 77 5.99 4.05 -17.07
N HIS A 78 4.99 3.23 -17.37
CA HIS A 78 5.07 1.76 -17.21
C HIS A 78 4.70 0.98 -18.49
N GLY A 79 4.23 1.65 -19.54
CA GLY A 79 3.75 0.98 -20.76
C GLY A 79 2.42 0.24 -20.59
N VAL A 80 1.70 0.49 -19.49
CA VAL A 80 0.45 -0.19 -19.17
C VAL A 80 -0.74 0.65 -19.65
N SER A 81 -1.54 0.10 -20.55
CA SER A 81 -2.80 0.71 -21.01
C SER A 81 -3.94 0.30 -20.08
N VAL A 82 -4.66 1.27 -19.52
CA VAL A 82 -5.86 1.06 -18.69
C VAL A 82 -7.00 1.96 -19.15
N HIS A 83 -8.22 1.45 -19.20
CA HIS A 83 -9.40 2.23 -19.54
C HIS A 83 -9.79 3.15 -18.38
N PRO A 84 -9.86 4.48 -18.58
CA PRO A 84 -10.07 5.42 -17.48
C PRO A 84 -11.44 5.28 -16.80
N GLU A 85 -12.46 4.75 -17.49
CA GLU A 85 -13.78 4.53 -16.89
C GLU A 85 -13.93 3.19 -16.15
N TYR A 86 -13.23 2.15 -16.61
CA TYR A 86 -13.49 0.77 -16.17
C TYR A 86 -12.35 0.17 -15.34
N GLU A 87 -11.15 0.72 -15.45
CA GLU A 87 -9.92 0.15 -14.87
C GLU A 87 -9.18 1.15 -13.97
N VAL A 88 -9.75 2.35 -13.73
CA VAL A 88 -9.17 3.38 -12.86
C VAL A 88 -10.16 3.80 -11.79
N LEU A 89 -9.76 3.69 -10.52
CA LEU A 89 -10.52 4.16 -9.36
C LEU A 89 -9.60 4.99 -8.44
N PRO A 90 -9.83 6.31 -8.35
CA PRO A 90 -9.17 7.17 -7.35
C PRO A 90 -9.54 6.79 -5.91
N LEU A 91 -8.58 6.89 -5.00
CA LEU A 91 -8.70 6.46 -3.61
C LEU A 91 -8.21 7.54 -2.64
N LEU A 92 -8.66 7.47 -1.38
CA LEU A 92 -8.21 8.36 -0.30
C LEU A 92 -6.89 7.86 0.31
N GLY A 93 -5.93 7.54 -0.56
CA GLY A 93 -4.63 6.99 -0.22
C GLY A 93 -4.58 5.46 -0.19
N VAL A 94 -3.36 4.94 -0.36
CA VAL A 94 -3.12 3.50 -0.60
C VAL A 94 -3.57 2.60 0.56
N LYS A 95 -3.52 3.08 1.81
CA LYS A 95 -3.89 2.28 2.98
C LYS A 95 -5.37 1.89 2.95
N GLU A 96 -6.23 2.83 2.57
CA GLU A 96 -7.67 2.59 2.40
C GLU A 96 -7.93 1.68 1.19
N GLY A 97 -7.23 1.91 0.07
CA GLY A 97 -7.26 1.04 -1.10
C GLY A 97 -6.97 -0.42 -0.80
N ILE A 98 -5.90 -0.69 -0.04
CA ILE A 98 -5.54 -2.06 0.37
C ILE A 98 -6.67 -2.70 1.19
N VAL A 99 -7.25 -1.97 2.13
CA VAL A 99 -8.34 -2.50 2.96
C VAL A 99 -9.59 -2.77 2.11
N HIS A 100 -10.00 -1.84 1.26
CA HIS A 100 -11.17 -2.02 0.40
C HIS A 100 -10.98 -3.11 -0.65
N LEU A 101 -9.76 -3.27 -1.19
CA LEU A 101 -9.48 -4.38 -2.09
C LEU A 101 -9.71 -5.73 -1.40
N ALA A 102 -9.21 -5.91 -0.17
CA ALA A 102 -9.48 -7.14 0.58
C ALA A 102 -10.97 -7.32 0.89
N LEU A 103 -11.66 -6.27 1.37
CA LEU A 103 -13.08 -6.34 1.70
C LEU A 103 -13.98 -6.62 0.49
N GLY A 104 -13.59 -6.17 -0.69
CA GLY A 104 -14.31 -6.40 -1.94
C GLY A 104 -14.02 -7.76 -2.60
N THR A 105 -12.96 -8.46 -2.20
CA THR A 105 -12.50 -9.69 -2.86
C THR A 105 -12.54 -10.94 -1.98
N LEU A 106 -12.51 -10.77 -0.66
CA LEU A 106 -12.40 -11.85 0.31
C LEU A 106 -13.60 -11.90 1.26
N GLY A 107 -13.92 -13.12 1.72
CA GLY A 107 -14.91 -13.37 2.75
C GLY A 107 -14.59 -14.57 3.63
N TYR A 108 -15.59 -15.04 4.37
CA TYR A 108 -15.46 -16.21 5.25
C TYR A 108 -15.08 -17.45 4.44
N GLY A 109 -14.02 -18.15 4.85
CA GLY A 109 -13.51 -19.34 4.17
C GLY A 109 -12.53 -19.05 3.02
N ASP A 110 -12.35 -17.79 2.65
CA ASP A 110 -11.35 -17.40 1.67
C ASP A 110 -9.96 -17.28 2.28
N VAL A 111 -8.95 -17.33 1.41
CA VAL A 111 -7.54 -17.21 1.79
C VAL A 111 -6.91 -16.04 1.03
N GLY A 112 -6.35 -15.10 1.79
CA GLY A 112 -5.44 -14.08 1.27
C GLY A 112 -3.99 -14.41 1.64
N ALA A 113 -3.03 -13.93 0.86
CA ALA A 113 -1.62 -14.16 1.11
C ALA A 113 -0.81 -12.86 1.05
N TYR A 114 0.33 -12.83 1.75
CA TYR A 114 1.28 -11.73 1.71
C TYR A 114 2.70 -12.23 2.00
N ALA A 115 3.69 -11.60 1.37
CA ALA A 115 5.10 -11.85 1.68
C ALA A 115 5.50 -11.22 3.03
N THR A 116 6.45 -11.79 3.76
CA THR A 116 7.02 -11.20 4.99
C THR A 116 8.54 -11.13 4.90
N PRO A 117 9.21 -10.08 5.44
CA PRO A 117 8.63 -8.93 6.14
C PRO A 117 7.91 -7.95 5.20
N SER A 118 6.86 -7.29 5.70
CA SER A 118 6.01 -6.42 4.88
C SER A 118 5.36 -5.29 5.67
N TYR A 119 4.71 -4.40 4.92
CA TYR A 119 3.80 -3.41 5.47
C TYR A 119 2.65 -4.11 6.25
N PRO A 120 2.42 -3.77 7.55
CA PRO A 120 1.49 -4.51 8.41
C PRO A 120 0.02 -4.52 7.95
N ILE A 121 -0.39 -3.56 7.13
CA ILE A 121 -1.79 -3.41 6.71
C ILE A 121 -2.29 -4.61 5.89
N TYR A 122 -1.41 -5.34 5.18
CA TYR A 122 -1.83 -6.46 4.32
C TYR A 122 -2.52 -7.56 5.12
N ARG A 123 -1.90 -7.98 6.22
CA ARG A 123 -2.49 -8.93 7.17
C ARG A 123 -3.80 -8.40 7.73
N GLN A 124 -3.80 -7.15 8.19
CA GLN A 124 -4.97 -6.53 8.82
C GLN A 124 -6.15 -6.44 7.84
N ALA A 125 -5.91 -6.08 6.58
CA ALA A 125 -6.92 -6.02 5.53
C ALA A 125 -7.57 -7.39 5.27
N ILE A 126 -6.75 -8.46 5.19
CA ILE A 126 -7.24 -9.82 5.04
C ILE A 126 -8.08 -10.23 6.26
N GLU A 127 -7.57 -10.05 7.47
CA GLU A 127 -8.30 -10.41 8.70
C GLU A 127 -9.62 -9.62 8.85
N MET A 128 -9.65 -8.35 8.45
CA MET A 128 -10.86 -7.52 8.45
C MET A 128 -11.95 -8.04 7.50
N SER A 129 -11.57 -8.70 6.40
CA SER A 129 -12.51 -9.37 5.49
C SER A 129 -13.06 -10.70 6.03
N LYS A 130 -12.63 -11.13 7.22
CA LYS A 130 -12.94 -12.44 7.83
C LYS A 130 -12.36 -13.64 7.07
N ALA A 131 -11.41 -13.39 6.17
CA ALA A 131 -10.62 -14.42 5.50
C ALA A 131 -9.44 -14.87 6.36
N SER A 132 -8.91 -16.04 6.03
CA SER A 132 -7.64 -16.52 6.61
C SER A 132 -6.47 -15.95 5.84
N SER A 133 -5.33 -15.77 6.51
CA SER A 133 -4.10 -15.26 5.87
C SER A 133 -3.02 -16.34 5.82
N VAL A 134 -2.33 -16.43 4.69
CA VAL A 134 -1.12 -17.25 4.50
C VAL A 134 0.09 -16.33 4.37
N ILE A 135 1.15 -16.68 5.09
CA ILE A 135 2.41 -15.93 5.07
C ILE A 135 3.35 -16.60 4.07
N ILE A 136 3.90 -15.82 3.16
CA ILE A 136 4.97 -16.24 2.26
C ILE A 136 6.28 -15.72 2.86
N GLU A 137 7.03 -16.63 3.50
CA GLU A 137 8.31 -16.26 4.09
C GLU A 137 9.34 -15.95 3.02
N THR A 138 9.95 -14.77 3.12
CA THR A 138 11.12 -14.41 2.33
C THR A 138 12.35 -14.39 3.24
N LYS A 139 13.52 -14.61 2.67
CA LYS A 139 14.74 -14.76 3.47
C LYS A 139 15.84 -13.79 3.01
N PRO A 140 16.75 -13.39 3.91
CA PRO A 140 17.89 -12.57 3.50
C PRO A 140 18.72 -13.23 2.39
N GLU A 141 18.86 -14.56 2.41
CA GLU A 141 19.70 -15.31 1.47
C GLU A 141 19.19 -15.23 0.02
N ASN A 142 17.89 -15.01 -0.19
CA ASN A 142 17.31 -14.82 -1.52
C ASN A 142 16.94 -13.35 -1.81
N GLY A 143 17.50 -12.41 -1.05
CA GLY A 143 17.24 -10.98 -1.22
C GLY A 143 15.81 -10.57 -0.87
N TYR A 144 15.13 -11.32 -0.01
CA TYR A 144 13.73 -11.12 0.35
C TYR A 144 12.75 -11.23 -0.84
N LEU A 145 13.10 -12.03 -1.85
CA LEU A 145 12.18 -12.35 -2.93
C LEU A 145 11.26 -13.52 -2.51
N PRO A 146 9.96 -13.47 -2.81
CA PRO A 146 9.04 -14.55 -2.54
C PRO A 146 9.33 -15.67 -3.53
N ASP A 147 9.54 -16.87 -2.98
CA ASP A 147 9.62 -18.07 -3.78
C ASP A 147 8.19 -18.52 -4.15
N LEU A 148 7.70 -18.03 -5.28
CA LEU A 148 6.36 -18.36 -5.77
C LEU A 148 6.27 -19.80 -6.32
N GLU A 149 7.40 -20.45 -6.60
CA GLU A 149 7.41 -21.83 -7.11
C GLU A 149 7.19 -22.83 -5.99
N SER A 150 7.82 -22.63 -4.82
CA SER A 150 7.53 -23.48 -3.66
C SER A 150 6.08 -23.34 -3.19
N LEU A 151 5.47 -22.18 -3.43
CA LEU A 151 4.04 -22.00 -3.21
C LEU A 151 3.21 -22.98 -4.04
N CYS A 152 3.56 -23.25 -5.31
CA CYS A 152 2.80 -24.15 -6.19
C CYS A 152 2.70 -25.60 -5.68
N SER A 153 3.51 -25.97 -4.69
CA SER A 153 3.45 -27.29 -4.03
C SER A 153 2.39 -27.38 -2.92
N ASN A 154 1.96 -26.23 -2.39
CA ASN A 154 0.83 -26.09 -1.48
C ASN A 154 -0.46 -25.83 -2.27
N ASP A 155 -1.64 -26.04 -1.69
CA ASP A 155 -2.94 -25.86 -2.36
C ASP A 155 -3.27 -24.36 -2.62
N LEU A 156 -2.49 -23.71 -3.49
CA LEU A 156 -2.64 -22.30 -3.88
C LEU A 156 -3.94 -22.00 -4.60
N ARG A 157 -4.67 -23.03 -5.06
CA ARG A 157 -5.99 -22.85 -5.65
C ARG A 157 -6.97 -22.19 -4.68
N SER A 158 -6.68 -22.27 -3.37
CA SER A 158 -7.47 -21.61 -2.32
C SER A 158 -7.17 -20.11 -2.15
N ILE A 159 -6.02 -19.62 -2.63
CA ILE A 159 -5.62 -18.21 -2.47
C ILE A 159 -6.36 -17.36 -3.51
N LYS A 160 -7.14 -16.40 -3.03
CA LYS A 160 -7.90 -15.46 -3.87
C LYS A 160 -7.24 -14.09 -4.02
N LEU A 161 -6.34 -13.72 -3.12
CA LEU A 161 -5.64 -12.43 -3.12
C LEU A 161 -4.21 -12.60 -2.64
N LEU A 162 -3.26 -11.98 -3.34
CA LEU A 162 -1.84 -11.94 -2.95
C LEU A 162 -1.34 -10.49 -2.94
N TYR A 163 -0.84 -10.03 -1.80
CA TYR A 163 -0.14 -8.76 -1.68
C TYR A 163 1.36 -8.90 -1.95
N LEU A 164 1.86 -8.12 -2.91
CA LEU A 164 3.27 -7.94 -3.23
C LEU A 164 3.61 -6.44 -3.22
N ASN A 165 4.82 -6.09 -2.76
CA ASN A 165 5.27 -4.70 -2.69
C ASN A 165 6.73 -4.59 -3.05
N TYR A 166 7.01 -3.90 -4.18
CA TYR A 166 8.33 -3.60 -4.69
C TYR A 166 8.36 -2.19 -5.30
N PRO A 167 9.32 -1.31 -4.94
CA PRO A 167 10.30 -1.48 -3.87
C PRO A 167 9.66 -1.80 -2.51
N ASN A 168 10.24 -2.75 -1.79
CA ASN A 168 9.63 -3.33 -0.61
C ASN A 168 9.84 -2.48 0.64
N ASN A 169 8.77 -2.22 1.39
CA ASN A 169 8.85 -1.83 2.79
C ASN A 169 8.63 -3.09 3.67
N PRO A 170 9.60 -3.49 4.51
CA PRO A 170 10.75 -2.71 5.02
C PRO A 170 12.13 -3.04 4.41
N THR A 171 12.24 -4.00 3.48
CA THR A 171 13.55 -4.56 3.10
C THR A 171 14.35 -3.70 2.11
N GLY A 172 13.69 -2.79 1.40
CA GLY A 172 14.27 -2.05 0.29
C GLY A 172 14.45 -2.88 -1.00
N THR A 173 14.07 -4.16 -1.00
CA THR A 173 14.20 -5.03 -2.18
C THR A 173 13.45 -4.47 -3.37
N VAL A 174 14.12 -4.42 -4.52
CA VAL A 174 13.55 -4.02 -5.81
C VAL A 174 13.46 -5.24 -6.71
N LEU A 175 12.39 -5.28 -7.49
CA LEU A 175 12.15 -6.38 -8.39
C LEU A 175 12.63 -6.02 -9.80
N MET A 176 13.73 -6.64 -10.25
CA MET A 176 14.26 -6.38 -11.59
C MET A 176 13.49 -7.15 -12.68
N ASN A 177 12.96 -8.33 -12.36
CA ASN A 177 12.13 -9.10 -13.29
C ASN A 177 11.37 -10.23 -12.57
N LEU A 178 10.03 -10.17 -12.51
CA LEU A 178 9.20 -11.19 -11.82
C LEU A 178 9.13 -12.50 -12.61
N PHE A 179 9.44 -12.44 -13.91
CA PHE A 179 9.21 -13.51 -14.87
C PHE A 179 10.44 -13.86 -15.73
N ALA A 180 11.64 -13.34 -15.43
CA ALA A 180 12.83 -13.58 -16.27
C ALA A 180 13.29 -15.05 -16.31
N ASN A 181 12.78 -15.90 -15.42
CA ASN A 181 13.08 -17.33 -15.41
C ASN A 181 11.92 -18.18 -15.96
N ARG A 182 11.06 -17.62 -16.82
CA ARG A 182 10.08 -18.38 -17.62
C ARG A 182 10.57 -18.61 -19.04
#